data_AF-K2R5U3-F1
#
_entry.id   AF-K2R5U3-F1
#
_cell.length_a   1.000
_cell.length_b   1.000
_cell.length_c   1.000
_cell.angle_alpha   90.00
_cell.angle_beta   90.00
_cell.angle_gamma   90.00
#
_symmetry.space_group_name_H-M   'P 1'
#
loop_
_entity.id
_entity.type
_entity.pdbx_description
1 polymer ?
#
loop_
_entity_poly.entity_id
_entity_poly.type
_entity_poly.pdbx_seq_one_letter_code
_entity_poly.pdbx_strand_id
1 'polypeptide(L)'
;MERLSVNPYAVRRLDPRSDALAFRIDDAVAEAVANTTLDGLLEEGRLFLVDHSYLAEYPRSQGKHSAACQAYFYLHPESGQFLPLAIKTNVGADLVYTPADAPTDWLLAKTMFNANDLFFGQMYHLANSHAVAEIVYLTAIRTLSSRHPVLALLNRRKSRTPLPVLRQPAH
;
A
#
# COMPACT_ATOMS: atom_id res chain seq x y z
N MET A 1 1.09 9.88 7.80
CA MET A 1 -0.29 10.20 7.37
C MET A 1 -0.64 9.81 5.93
N GLU A 2 0.30 9.80 4.98
CA GLU A 2 -0.02 9.47 3.56
C GLU A 2 -0.77 8.15 3.35
N ARG A 3 -0.55 7.16 4.23
CA ARG A 3 -1.23 5.87 4.24
C ARG A 3 -2.72 5.96 4.57
N LEU A 4 -3.20 7.12 5.02
CA LEU A 4 -4.60 7.42 5.32
C LEU A 4 -5.14 8.54 4.41
N SER A 5 -4.39 8.92 3.36
CA SER A 5 -4.79 9.98 2.43
C SER A 5 -4.40 9.69 0.98
N VAL A 6 -3.13 9.86 0.63
CA VAL A 6 -2.62 9.80 -0.75
C VAL A 6 -2.80 8.40 -1.35
N ASN A 7 -2.48 7.35 -0.59
CA ASN A 7 -2.68 5.97 -1.00
C ASN A 7 -3.22 5.16 0.19
N PRO A 8 -4.55 5.19 0.41
CA PRO A 8 -5.19 4.59 1.57
C PRO A 8 -5.54 3.10 1.38
N TYR A 9 -5.21 2.51 0.24
CA TYR A 9 -5.65 1.16 -0.12
C TYR A 9 -4.72 0.04 0.38
N ALA A 10 -3.51 0.38 0.83
CA ALA A 10 -2.50 -0.61 1.23
C ALA A 10 -2.47 -0.90 2.74
N VAL A 11 -2.89 0.07 3.58
CA VAL A 11 -2.79 -0.06 5.03
C VAL A 11 -3.90 -0.95 5.57
N ARG A 12 -3.55 -1.84 6.49
CA ARG A 12 -4.50 -2.64 7.25
C ARG A 12 -4.14 -2.66 8.72
N ARG A 13 -5.15 -2.79 9.58
CA ARG A 13 -4.98 -3.07 11.01
C ARG A 13 -4.63 -4.56 11.17
N LEU A 14 -3.76 -4.89 12.13
CA LEU A 14 -3.51 -6.28 12.52
C LEU A 14 -4.52 -6.72 13.58
N ASP A 15 -5.14 -7.87 13.38
CA ASP A 15 -6.07 -8.49 14.33
C ASP A 15 -5.28 -9.33 15.36
N PRO A 16 -5.37 -9.01 16.67
CA PRO A 16 -4.67 -9.75 17.72
C PRO A 16 -4.97 -11.26 17.76
N ARG A 17 -6.10 -11.71 17.19
CA ARG A 17 -6.55 -13.10 17.26
C ARG A 17 -6.12 -13.95 16.07
N SER A 18 -5.87 -13.33 14.92
CA SER A 18 -5.65 -14.05 13.66
C SER A 18 -4.38 -13.64 12.91
N ASP A 19 -3.88 -12.42 13.12
CA ASP A 19 -2.66 -11.96 12.46
C ASP A 19 -1.44 -12.29 13.31
N ALA A 20 -0.40 -12.82 12.66
CA ALA A 20 0.94 -12.87 13.22
C ALA A 20 1.71 -11.59 12.85
N LEU A 21 2.73 -11.26 13.65
CA LEU A 21 3.69 -10.22 13.31
C LEU A 21 4.46 -10.61 12.04
N ALA A 22 4.44 -9.75 11.03
CA ALA A 22 5.18 -9.90 9.77
C ALA A 22 6.70 -9.97 9.98
N PHE A 23 7.23 -9.16 10.92
CA PHE A 23 8.61 -9.19 11.37
C PHE A 23 8.72 -8.71 12.83
N ARG A 24 9.87 -8.96 13.47
CA ARG A 24 10.18 -8.56 14.84
C ARG A 24 11.07 -7.32 14.86
N ILE A 25 10.93 -6.53 15.92
CA ILE A 25 11.85 -5.45 16.32
C ILE A 25 12.28 -5.70 17.76
N ASP A 26 13.43 -5.18 18.15
CA ASP A 26 13.88 -5.25 19.54
C ASP A 26 12.91 -4.50 20.46
N ASP A 27 12.54 -5.10 21.60
CA ASP A 27 11.58 -4.52 22.53
C ASP A 27 12.07 -3.19 23.11
N ALA A 28 13.36 -3.03 23.37
CA ALA A 28 13.92 -1.78 23.86
C ALA A 28 13.79 -0.65 22.82
N VAL A 29 13.88 -1.00 21.52
CA VAL A 29 13.67 -0.04 20.43
C VAL A 29 12.19 0.29 20.28
N ALA A 30 11.31 -0.71 20.38
CA ALA A 30 9.85 -0.50 20.36
C ALA A 30 9.41 0.42 21.50
N GLU A 31 9.88 0.16 22.71
CA GLU A 31 9.60 0.95 23.90
C GLU A 31 10.12 2.38 23.75
N ALA A 32 11.34 2.58 23.22
CA ALA A 32 11.89 3.91 22.98
C ALA A 32 11.09 4.74 21.97
N VAL A 33 10.41 4.10 21.01
CA VAL A 33 9.66 4.78 19.93
C VAL A 33 8.17 4.93 20.24
N ALA A 34 7.57 3.95 20.93
CA ALA A 34 6.13 3.83 21.10
C ALA A 34 5.67 3.75 22.57
N ASN A 35 6.59 3.79 23.54
CA ASN A 35 6.33 3.62 24.98
C ASN A 35 5.70 2.25 25.33
N THR A 36 5.80 1.27 24.44
CA THR A 36 5.30 -0.10 24.64
C THR A 36 6.01 -1.06 23.66
N THR A 37 5.91 -2.37 23.91
CA THR A 37 6.42 -3.41 23.02
C THR A 37 5.54 -3.60 21.78
N LEU A 38 6.10 -4.25 20.75
CA LEU A 38 5.38 -4.59 19.53
C LEU A 38 4.21 -5.56 19.81
N ASP A 39 4.42 -6.53 20.71
CA ASP A 39 3.38 -7.47 21.13
C ASP A 39 2.25 -6.74 21.88
N GLY A 40 2.57 -5.77 22.77
CA GLY A 40 1.55 -4.95 23.43
C GLY A 40 0.71 -4.13 22.44
N LEU A 41 1.33 -3.54 21.42
CA LEU A 41 0.61 -2.84 20.35
C LEU A 41 -0.30 -3.77 19.55
N LEU A 42 0.11 -5.02 19.31
CA LEU A 42 -0.72 -6.01 18.64
C LEU A 42 -1.90 -6.42 19.51
N GLU A 43 -1.67 -6.74 20.79
CA GLU A 43 -2.70 -7.16 21.75
C GLU A 43 -3.79 -6.08 21.94
N GLU A 44 -3.40 -4.82 22.01
CA GLU A 44 -4.33 -3.68 22.05
C GLU A 44 -4.99 -3.38 20.69
N GLY A 45 -4.57 -4.06 19.63
CA GLY A 45 -5.00 -3.83 18.26
C GLY A 45 -4.61 -2.43 17.78
N ARG A 46 -3.51 -1.84 18.25
CA ARG A 46 -3.03 -0.52 17.81
C ARG A 46 -2.00 -0.61 16.69
N LEU A 47 -1.68 -1.81 16.24
CA LEU A 47 -0.69 -2.07 15.20
C LEU A 47 -1.32 -2.17 13.81
N PHE A 48 -0.66 -1.55 12.84
CA PHE A 48 -1.05 -1.50 11.43
C PHE A 48 0.13 -1.89 10.56
N LEU A 49 -0.16 -2.50 9.41
CA LEU A 49 0.82 -2.99 8.46
C LEU A 49 0.52 -2.44 7.06
N VAL A 50 1.58 -2.08 6.35
CA VAL A 50 1.59 -2.01 4.89
C VAL A 50 2.61 -3.02 4.39
N ASP A 51 2.20 -3.90 3.48
CA ASP A 51 3.03 -5.00 2.98
C ASP A 51 3.26 -4.91 1.46
N HIS A 52 4.48 -4.51 1.09
CA HIS A 52 4.96 -4.52 -0.29
C HIS A 52 6.02 -5.60 -0.53
N SER A 53 6.09 -6.64 0.32
CA SER A 53 7.06 -7.75 0.20
C SER A 53 6.92 -8.54 -1.10
N TYR A 54 5.72 -8.60 -1.69
CA TYR A 54 5.49 -9.24 -2.99
C TYR A 54 6.34 -8.64 -4.13
N LEU A 55 6.82 -7.40 -3.98
CA LEU A 55 7.73 -6.77 -4.94
C LEU A 55 9.12 -7.41 -4.95
N ALA A 56 9.47 -8.24 -3.96
CA ALA A 56 10.74 -8.95 -3.90
C ALA A 56 10.93 -9.85 -5.13
N GLU A 57 9.85 -10.42 -5.65
CA GLU A 57 9.83 -11.36 -6.78
C GLU A 57 9.98 -10.66 -8.15
N TYR A 58 9.82 -9.34 -8.21
CA TYR A 58 9.78 -8.63 -9.48
C TYR A 58 11.19 -8.37 -10.04
N PRO A 59 11.43 -8.54 -11.35
CA PRO A 59 12.72 -8.17 -11.93
C PRO A 59 12.91 -6.65 -11.90
N ARG A 60 14.14 -6.21 -11.67
CA ARG A 60 14.50 -4.78 -11.70
C ARG A 60 15.09 -4.44 -13.07
N SER A 61 14.71 -3.29 -13.61
CA SER A 61 15.34 -2.77 -14.83
C SER A 61 16.83 -2.50 -14.59
N GLN A 62 17.65 -2.63 -15.63
CA GLN A 62 19.08 -2.43 -15.54
C GLN A 62 19.43 -1.05 -14.95
N GLY A 63 20.30 -1.05 -13.94
CA GLY A 63 20.72 0.18 -13.23
C GLY A 63 19.64 0.80 -12.34
N LYS A 64 18.53 0.12 -12.07
CA LYS A 64 17.49 0.55 -11.14
C LYS A 64 17.46 -0.38 -9.92
N HIS A 65 17.19 0.22 -8.76
CA HIS A 65 17.13 -0.47 -7.48
C HIS A 65 15.80 -0.19 -6.80
N SER A 66 15.29 -1.17 -6.06
CA SER A 66 14.08 -1.04 -5.27
C SER A 66 14.07 -2.11 -4.17
N ALA A 67 13.58 -1.74 -3.00
CA ALA A 67 13.30 -2.66 -1.90
C ALA A 67 11.95 -3.38 -2.12
N ALA A 68 11.50 -4.13 -1.12
CA ALA A 68 10.18 -4.75 -1.08
C ALA A 68 9.57 -4.55 0.32
N CYS A 69 9.41 -3.28 0.70
CA CYS A 69 9.26 -2.93 2.10
C CYS A 69 7.99 -3.47 2.75
N GLN A 70 8.14 -3.93 3.99
CA GLN A 70 7.03 -4.03 4.95
C GLN A 70 7.19 -2.93 5.99
N ALA A 71 6.12 -2.25 6.34
CA ALA A 71 6.16 -1.15 7.31
C ALA A 71 5.09 -1.30 8.37
N TYR A 72 5.51 -1.18 9.62
CA TYR A 72 4.61 -1.04 10.75
C TYR A 72 4.31 0.42 11.04
N PHE A 73 3.04 0.66 11.35
CA PHE A 73 2.54 1.91 11.90
C PHE A 73 1.73 1.59 13.15
N TYR A 74 1.59 2.55 14.04
CA TYR A 74 0.82 2.37 15.25
C TYR A 74 -0.01 3.60 15.58
N LEU A 75 -1.09 3.38 16.33
CA LEU A 75 -1.85 4.47 16.95
C LEU A 75 -1.31 4.71 18.35
N HIS A 76 -0.61 5.83 18.54
CA HIS A 76 0.02 6.16 19.81
C HIS A 76 -1.02 6.22 20.94
N PRO A 77 -0.80 5.52 22.07
CA PRO A 77 -1.83 5.35 23.11
C PRO A 77 -2.25 6.68 23.75
N GLU A 78 -1.29 7.59 23.99
CA GLU A 78 -1.57 8.89 24.63
C GLU A 78 -2.01 9.96 23.63
N SER A 79 -1.22 10.22 22.57
CA SER A 79 -1.50 11.30 21.63
C SER A 79 -2.60 10.99 20.62
N GLY A 80 -2.96 9.71 20.44
CA GLY A 80 -3.91 9.28 19.42
C GLY A 80 -3.42 9.48 17.98
N GLN A 81 -2.13 9.75 17.77
CA GLN A 81 -1.56 9.99 16.45
C GLN A 81 -1.20 8.67 15.75
N PHE A 82 -1.42 8.62 14.43
CA PHE A 82 -0.98 7.52 13.59
C PHE A 82 0.47 7.74 13.12
N LEU A 83 1.40 6.98 13.69
CA LEU A 83 2.84 7.19 13.55
C LEU A 83 3.55 5.95 12.96
N PRO A 84 4.66 6.13 12.23
CA PRO A 84 5.48 5.02 11.76
C PRO A 84 6.28 4.40 12.91
N LEU A 85 6.41 3.08 12.90
CA LEU A 85 7.15 2.31 13.91
C LEU A 85 8.43 1.69 13.36
N ALA A 86 8.33 0.97 12.23
CA ALA A 86 9.47 0.28 11.64
C ALA A 86 9.27 0.01 10.14
N ILE A 87 10.35 -0.11 9.39
CA ILE A 87 10.38 -0.44 7.96
C ILE A 87 11.42 -1.53 7.73
N LYS A 88 10.99 -2.69 7.25
CA LYS A 88 11.85 -3.81 6.84
C LYS A 88 12.05 -3.78 5.32
N THR A 89 13.27 -4.03 4.83
CA THR A 89 13.56 -3.92 3.37
C THR A 89 13.16 -5.13 2.54
N ASN A 90 13.17 -6.35 3.09
CA ASN A 90 12.92 -7.62 2.38
C ASN A 90 13.79 -7.84 1.14
N VAL A 91 14.97 -7.21 1.09
CA VAL A 91 15.97 -7.37 0.02
C VAL A 91 17.39 -7.25 0.59
N GLY A 92 18.35 -7.88 -0.07
CA GLY A 92 19.76 -7.78 0.27
C GLY A 92 20.03 -8.28 1.69
N ALA A 93 20.57 -7.40 2.55
CA ALA A 93 20.84 -7.69 3.96
C ALA A 93 19.57 -7.75 4.85
N ASP A 94 18.39 -7.49 4.26
CA ASP A 94 17.09 -7.60 4.93
C ASP A 94 16.99 -6.79 6.24
N LEU A 95 17.45 -5.54 6.19
CA LEU A 95 17.56 -4.66 7.34
C LEU A 95 16.18 -4.15 7.80
N VAL A 96 16.08 -3.89 9.11
CA VAL A 96 14.92 -3.26 9.74
C VAL A 96 15.36 -1.90 10.27
N TYR A 97 14.65 -0.85 9.83
CA TYR A 97 14.88 0.53 10.23
C TYR A 97 13.73 1.04 11.10
N THR A 98 14.04 1.95 12.01
CA THR A 98 13.12 2.56 12.98
C THR A 98 13.40 4.06 13.09
N PRO A 99 12.48 4.84 13.69
CA PRO A 99 12.73 6.24 14.01
C PRO A 99 13.92 6.50 14.95
N ALA A 100 14.43 5.47 15.64
CA ALA A 100 15.58 5.57 16.54
C ALA A 100 16.94 5.49 15.81
N ASP A 101 16.95 5.05 14.54
CA ASP A 101 18.16 5.01 13.72
C ASP A 101 18.65 6.41 13.34
N ALA A 102 19.84 6.47 12.72
CA ALA A 102 20.38 7.72 12.22
C ALA A 102 19.38 8.45 11.30
N PRO A 103 19.24 9.79 11.39
CA PRO A 103 18.21 10.52 10.65
C PRO A 103 18.22 10.27 9.13
N THR A 104 19.41 10.09 8.55
CA THR A 104 19.59 9.77 7.12
C THR A 104 19.14 8.37 6.77
N ASP A 105 19.37 7.39 7.65
CA ASP A 105 18.99 6.00 7.44
C ASP A 105 17.47 5.84 7.53
N TRP A 106 16.85 6.47 8.52
CA TRP A 106 15.40 6.50 8.63
C TRP A 106 14.74 7.25 7.46
N LEU A 107 15.34 8.34 7.00
CA LEU A 107 14.89 9.04 5.79
C LEU A 107 14.97 8.15 4.54
N LEU A 108 16.07 7.41 4.39
CA LEU A 108 16.26 6.49 3.28
C LEU A 108 15.24 5.35 3.33
N ALA A 109 14.99 4.76 4.51
CA ALA A 109 13.99 3.73 4.71
C ALA A 109 12.59 4.19 4.27
N LYS A 110 12.17 5.39 4.70
CA LYS A 110 10.91 6.00 4.25
C LYS A 110 10.89 6.26 2.74
N THR A 111 12.01 6.66 2.15
CA THR A 111 12.13 6.88 0.70
C THR A 111 11.96 5.58 -0.09
N MET A 112 12.61 4.50 0.36
CA MET A 112 12.45 3.16 -0.23
C MET A 112 11.00 2.68 -0.13
N PHE A 113 10.40 2.82 1.04
CA PHE A 113 9.00 2.47 1.27
C PHE A 113 8.06 3.28 0.36
N ASN A 114 8.26 4.60 0.24
CA ASN A 114 7.44 5.45 -0.63
C ASN A 114 7.59 5.10 -2.12
N ALA A 115 8.78 4.65 -2.56
CA ALA A 115 8.96 4.16 -3.93
C ALA A 115 8.16 2.86 -4.18
N ASN A 116 8.15 1.93 -3.22
CA ASN A 116 7.32 0.73 -3.31
C ASN A 116 5.82 1.07 -3.29
N ASP A 117 5.42 2.00 -2.43
CA ASP A 117 4.03 2.42 -2.31
C ASP A 117 3.50 3.17 -3.53
N LEU A 118 4.35 3.99 -4.16
CA LEU A 118 4.04 4.61 -5.45
C LEU A 118 3.77 3.52 -6.50
N PHE A 119 4.63 2.51 -6.60
CA PHE A 119 4.44 1.41 -7.53
C PHE A 119 3.12 0.69 -7.27
N PHE A 120 2.84 0.32 -6.01
CA PHE A 120 1.57 -0.30 -5.64
C PHE A 120 0.38 0.58 -6.04
N GLY A 121 0.36 1.86 -5.68
CA GLY A 121 -0.75 2.76 -6.01
C GLY A 121 -0.97 2.90 -7.52
N GLN A 122 0.11 2.94 -8.31
CA GLN A 122 0.00 3.01 -9.77
C GLN A 122 -0.48 1.70 -10.41
N MET A 123 -0.09 0.54 -9.89
CA MET A 123 -0.58 -0.73 -10.44
C MET A 123 -1.97 -1.09 -9.94
N TYR A 124 -2.25 -0.81 -8.66
CA TYR A 124 -3.53 -1.09 -8.03
C TYR A 124 -4.68 -0.29 -8.66
N HIS A 125 -4.50 1.00 -8.97
CA HIS A 125 -5.59 1.78 -9.59
C HIS A 125 -5.94 1.27 -10.99
N LEU A 126 -4.97 0.73 -11.75
CA LEU A 126 -5.24 0.18 -13.07
C LEU A 126 -6.23 -1.00 -12.98
N ALA A 127 -6.06 -1.89 -12.00
CA ALA A 127 -7.02 -2.97 -11.78
C ALA A 127 -8.32 -2.46 -11.13
N ASN A 128 -8.21 -1.79 -9.98
CA ASN A 128 -9.35 -1.50 -9.10
C ASN A 128 -10.28 -0.40 -9.63
N SER A 129 -9.80 0.49 -10.50
CA SER A 129 -10.64 1.53 -11.12
C SER A 129 -10.84 1.30 -12.61
N HIS A 130 -9.77 1.21 -13.40
CA HIS A 130 -9.89 1.13 -14.85
C HIS A 130 -10.47 -0.20 -15.31
N ALA A 131 -9.83 -1.33 -14.99
CA ALA A 131 -10.25 -2.64 -15.50
C ALA A 131 -11.66 -3.02 -15.02
N VAL A 132 -11.98 -2.78 -13.74
CA VAL A 132 -13.32 -3.01 -13.19
C VAL A 132 -14.38 -2.15 -13.90
N ALA A 133 -14.13 -0.85 -14.09
CA ALA A 133 -15.08 0.01 -14.78
C ALA A 133 -15.27 -0.39 -16.26
N GLU A 134 -14.18 -0.78 -16.92
CA GLU A 134 -14.19 -1.18 -18.33
C GLU A 134 -15.00 -2.45 -18.56
N ILE A 135 -14.80 -3.50 -17.76
CA ILE A 135 -15.51 -4.77 -17.96
C ILE A 135 -17.01 -4.63 -17.67
N VAL A 136 -17.38 -3.87 -16.63
CA VAL A 136 -18.78 -3.58 -16.31
C VAL A 136 -19.45 -2.84 -17.47
N TYR A 137 -18.77 -1.84 -18.02
CA TYR A 137 -19.27 -1.07 -19.14
C TYR A 137 -19.37 -1.90 -20.43
N LEU A 138 -18.35 -2.73 -20.72
CA LEU A 138 -18.33 -3.60 -21.90
C LEU A 138 -19.50 -4.59 -21.89
N THR A 139 -19.81 -5.17 -20.74
CA THR A 139 -21.01 -6.01 -20.57
C THR A 139 -22.28 -5.20 -20.82
N ALA A 140 -22.38 -3.98 -20.27
CA ALA A 140 -23.57 -3.14 -20.44
C ALA A 140 -23.85 -2.79 -21.92
N ILE A 141 -22.83 -2.40 -22.70
CA ILE A 141 -23.04 -2.06 -24.13
C ILE A 141 -23.39 -3.27 -25.00
N ARG A 142 -23.04 -4.49 -24.55
CA ARG A 142 -23.35 -5.73 -25.27
C ARG A 142 -24.71 -6.31 -24.91
N THR A 143 -25.32 -5.87 -23.81
CA THR A 143 -26.54 -6.50 -23.26
C THR A 143 -27.71 -5.55 -23.09
N LEU A 144 -27.48 -4.24 -22.98
CA LEU A 144 -28.53 -3.24 -22.82
C LEU A 144 -28.84 -2.52 -24.14
N SER A 145 -30.13 -2.28 -24.39
CA SER A 145 -30.57 -1.42 -25.50
C SER A 145 -29.97 -0.02 -25.40
N SER A 146 -29.69 0.62 -26.54
CA SER A 146 -29.26 2.03 -26.61
C SER A 146 -30.25 3.00 -25.95
N ARG A 147 -31.53 2.61 -25.81
CA ARG A 147 -32.58 3.39 -25.13
C ARG A 147 -32.70 3.09 -23.64
N HIS A 148 -31.93 2.13 -23.12
CA HIS A 148 -32.04 1.70 -21.73
C HIS A 148 -31.50 2.80 -20.78
N PRO A 149 -32.27 3.25 -19.78
CA PRO A 149 -31.88 4.38 -18.93
C PRO A 149 -30.58 4.11 -18.13
N VAL A 150 -30.35 2.87 -17.70
CA VAL A 150 -29.08 2.50 -17.03
C VAL A 150 -27.88 2.66 -17.97
N LEU A 151 -28.02 2.30 -19.25
CA LEU A 151 -26.94 2.47 -20.21
C LEU A 151 -26.66 3.96 -20.46
N ALA A 152 -27.68 4.81 -20.47
CA ALA A 152 -27.51 6.25 -20.56
C ALA A 152 -26.69 6.82 -19.39
N LEU A 153 -26.95 6.36 -18.16
CA LEU A 153 -26.17 6.74 -16.97
C LEU A 153 -24.71 6.28 -17.06
N LEU A 154 -24.47 5.04 -17.49
CA LEU A 154 -23.12 4.50 -17.66
C LEU A 154 -22.34 5.25 -18.74
N ASN A 155 -22.96 5.58 -19.87
CA ASN A 155 -22.37 6.39 -20.93
C ASN A 155 -21.96 7.78 -20.43
N ARG A 156 -22.79 8.44 -19.60
CA ARG A 156 -22.47 9.74 -18.99
C ARG A 156 -21.26 9.66 -18.06
N ARG A 157 -21.05 8.55 -17.36
CA ARG A 157 -19.87 8.34 -16.51
C ARG A 157 -18.62 8.06 -17.34
N LYS A 158 -18.74 7.28 -18.42
CA LYS A 158 -17.62 6.92 -19.30
C LYS A 158 -17.05 8.09 -20.11
N SER A 159 -17.81 9.14 -20.39
CA SER A 159 -17.31 10.29 -21.18
C SER A 159 -16.13 11.06 -20.54
N ARG A 160 -15.59 10.58 -19.41
CA ARG A 160 -14.38 11.08 -18.73
C ARG A 160 -13.25 10.04 -18.58
N THR A 161 -13.47 8.77 -18.94
CA THR A 161 -12.46 7.70 -18.89
C THR A 161 -12.32 7.14 -20.29
N PRO A 162 -11.27 7.53 -21.02
CA PRO A 162 -11.17 7.13 -22.41
C PRO A 162 -10.79 5.63 -22.44
N LEU A 163 -11.40 4.90 -23.37
CA LEU A 163 -11.06 3.51 -23.73
C LEU A 163 -9.61 3.24 -24.22
N PRO A 164 -8.68 4.21 -24.49
CA PRO A 164 -7.39 3.86 -25.04
C PRO A 164 -6.28 3.67 -24.00
N VAL A 165 -6.56 3.55 -22.69
CA VAL A 165 -5.47 3.28 -21.71
C VAL A 165 -4.75 1.96 -22.03
N LEU A 166 -5.46 0.99 -22.63
CA LEU A 166 -4.92 -0.32 -23.03
C LEU A 166 -4.93 -0.57 -24.54
N ARG A 167 -5.24 0.43 -25.39
CA ARG A 167 -5.09 0.27 -26.84
C ARG A 167 -3.60 0.34 -27.18
N GLN A 168 -2.96 -0.81 -27.35
CA GLN A 168 -1.73 -0.86 -28.13
C GLN A 168 -2.05 -0.44 -29.57
N PRO A 169 -1.20 0.38 -30.22
CA PRO A 169 -1.34 0.62 -31.65
C PRO A 169 -1.25 -0.72 -32.37
N ALA A 170 -2.25 -1.01 -33.20
CA ALA A 170 -2.17 -2.14 -34.11
C ALA A 170 -0.98 -1.87 -35.06
N HIS A 171 0.01 -2.75 -35.01
CA HIS A 171 1.06 -2.84 -36.03
C HIS A 171 0.49 -3.49 -37.29
#